data_AF-A0A7V4QPK1-F1
#
_entry.id   AF-A0A7V4QPK1-F1
#
_cell.length_a   1.000
_cell.length_b   1.000
_cell.length_c   1.000
_cell.angle_alpha   90.00
_cell.angle_beta   90.00
_cell.angle_gamma   90.00
#
_symmetry.space_group_name_H-M   'P 1'
#
loop_
_entity.id
_entity.type
_entity.pdbx_description
1 polymer ?
#
loop_
_entity_poly.entity_id
_entity_poly.type
_entity_poly.pdbx_seq_one_letter_code
_entity_poly.pdbx_strand_id
1 'polypeptide(L)'
;MATCKNKIKKILCYFLCFLSLLYASSSVGFYTTIQTIVNTEKVFELPVYYIKGQQEKYILLKDLTKIFSATITYYPVGKYVSFNCKGEKIYFFFNKDYFIYSNKKGFLNSNVLNIKNRTFVPISILNNAEFINALNAEVEYRQKEDLLLINWKDNITVSYYVTKNEAKIEFKYPVGTQYNYDVNTKKIVFTFFSGKVQPKEFKIEDSIIHKISLYQQNNNVITEIFLAEELQKISIRKEEEKNKILLFIKKTIEQEQKIVDSEQQNFI
;
A
#
# COMPACT_ATOMS: atom_id res chain seq x y z
N MET A 1 41.44 -56.67 -26.41
CA MET A 1 40.65 -55.61 -27.09
C MET A 1 39.26 -55.33 -26.45
N ALA A 2 38.89 -55.94 -25.31
CA ALA A 2 37.55 -55.79 -24.71
C ALA A 2 37.41 -54.68 -23.64
N THR A 3 38.51 -54.13 -23.12
CA THR A 3 38.51 -53.21 -21.97
C THR A 3 38.30 -51.74 -22.34
N CYS A 4 38.60 -51.34 -23.59
CA CYS A 4 38.46 -49.94 -24.04
C CYS A 4 36.98 -49.56 -24.31
N LYS A 5 36.18 -50.49 -24.85
CA LYS A 5 34.75 -50.28 -25.20
C LYS A 5 33.88 -49.92 -23.97
N ASN A 6 34.19 -50.49 -22.80
CA ASN A 6 33.45 -50.23 -21.56
C ASN A 6 33.82 -48.88 -20.91
N LYS A 7 35.05 -48.39 -21.09
CA LYS A 7 35.44 -47.05 -20.58
C LYS A 7 34.77 -45.94 -21.38
N ILE A 8 34.68 -46.08 -22.70
CA ILE A 8 34.02 -45.11 -23.58
C ILE A 8 32.51 -45.03 -23.29
N LYS A 9 31.84 -46.17 -23.07
CA LYS A 9 30.41 -46.18 -22.68
C LYS A 9 30.15 -45.45 -21.35
N LYS A 10 31.03 -45.61 -20.35
CA LYS A 10 30.90 -44.91 -19.06
C LYS A 10 31.09 -43.40 -19.23
N ILE A 11 32.12 -42.97 -19.97
CA ILE A 11 32.39 -41.54 -20.23
C ILE A 11 31.22 -40.90 -21.00
N LEU A 12 30.68 -41.60 -22.01
CA LEU A 12 29.53 -41.13 -22.77
C LEU A 12 28.28 -40.99 -21.89
N CYS A 13 28.07 -41.92 -20.95
CA CYS A 13 26.96 -41.86 -20.00
C CYS A 13 27.10 -40.67 -19.03
N TYR A 14 28.30 -40.44 -18.48
CA TYR A 14 28.56 -39.27 -17.64
C TYR A 14 28.41 -37.95 -18.42
N PHE A 15 28.85 -37.91 -19.67
CA PHE A 15 28.69 -36.74 -20.54
C PHE A 15 27.23 -36.47 -20.89
N LEU A 16 26.44 -37.50 -21.20
CA LEU A 16 24.99 -37.36 -21.45
C LEU A 16 24.22 -36.94 -20.20
N CYS A 17 24.56 -37.46 -19.03
CA CYS A 17 23.99 -36.99 -17.76
C CYS A 17 24.35 -35.52 -17.50
N PHE A 18 25.60 -35.13 -17.72
CA PHE A 18 26.05 -33.74 -17.56
C PHE A 18 25.38 -32.79 -18.56
N LEU A 19 25.19 -33.23 -19.80
CA LEU A 19 24.49 -32.48 -20.85
C LEU A 19 22.99 -32.35 -20.51
N SER A 20 22.36 -33.38 -19.95
CA SER A 20 20.98 -33.32 -19.48
C SER A 20 20.78 -32.36 -18.30
N LEU A 21 21.79 -32.24 -17.42
CA LEU A 21 21.84 -31.26 -16.32
C LEU A 21 21.99 -29.83 -16.84
N LEU A 22 22.75 -29.62 -17.94
CA LEU A 22 22.92 -28.32 -18.58
C LEU A 22 21.65 -27.84 -19.32
N TYR A 23 20.82 -28.75 -19.84
CA TYR A 23 19.58 -28.43 -20.55
C TYR A 23 18.32 -28.35 -19.66
N ALA A 24 18.47 -28.51 -18.34
CA ALA A 24 17.41 -28.22 -17.38
C ALA A 24 17.27 -26.71 -17.13
N SER A 25 17.20 -25.90 -18.20
CA SER A 25 16.87 -24.47 -18.07
C SER A 25 15.42 -24.37 -17.61
N SER A 26 15.17 -23.70 -16.49
CA SER A 26 13.81 -23.37 -16.04
C SER A 26 13.13 -22.52 -17.10
N SER A 27 12.26 -23.13 -17.91
CA SER A 27 11.44 -22.40 -18.89
C SER A 27 10.24 -21.81 -18.17
N VAL A 28 10.12 -20.48 -18.23
CA VAL A 28 8.96 -19.74 -17.75
C VAL A 28 8.05 -19.46 -18.93
N GLY A 29 6.81 -19.95 -18.88
CA GLY A 29 5.78 -19.68 -19.88
C GLY A 29 4.64 -18.88 -19.27
N PHE A 30 4.07 -17.95 -20.04
CA PHE A 30 2.80 -17.31 -19.69
C PHE A 30 1.69 -18.37 -19.65
N TYR A 31 0.77 -18.27 -18.69
CA TYR A 31 -0.34 -19.21 -18.51
C TYR A 31 -1.70 -18.53 -18.71
N THR A 32 -2.02 -17.53 -17.88
CA THR A 32 -3.26 -16.75 -17.96
C THR A 32 -3.05 -15.39 -17.28
N THR A 33 -4.09 -14.57 -17.24
CA THR A 33 -4.14 -13.32 -16.49
C THR A 33 -5.30 -13.36 -15.51
N ILE A 34 -5.06 -12.97 -14.26
CA ILE A 34 -6.09 -12.76 -13.25
C ILE A 34 -6.51 -11.28 -13.30
N GLN A 35 -7.81 -11.02 -13.44
CA GLN A 35 -8.36 -9.68 -13.25
C GLN A 35 -8.36 -9.36 -11.76
N THR A 36 -7.86 -8.19 -11.39
CA THR A 36 -7.75 -7.76 -10.00
C THR A 36 -8.56 -6.49 -9.78
N ILE A 37 -9.57 -6.53 -8.92
CA ILE A 37 -10.39 -5.38 -8.55
C ILE A 37 -10.00 -4.91 -7.15
N VAL A 38 -9.59 -3.64 -7.03
CA VAL A 38 -9.21 -3.01 -5.77
C VAL A 38 -10.26 -1.99 -5.35
N ASN A 39 -10.84 -2.18 -4.16
CA ASN A 39 -11.89 -1.34 -3.58
C ASN A 39 -13.03 -1.02 -4.57
N THR A 40 -13.50 -2.02 -5.33
CA THR A 40 -14.58 -1.90 -6.33
C THR A 40 -14.34 -0.93 -7.51
N GLU A 41 -13.16 -0.30 -7.62
CA GLU A 41 -12.92 0.78 -8.59
C GLU A 41 -11.78 0.46 -9.57
N LYS A 42 -10.61 0.04 -9.06
CA LYS A 42 -9.40 -0.09 -9.89
C LYS A 42 -9.23 -1.50 -10.39
N VAL A 43 -9.05 -1.65 -11.70
CA VAL A 43 -8.78 -2.94 -12.35
C VAL A 43 -7.30 -3.03 -12.71
N PHE A 44 -6.64 -4.10 -12.27
CA PHE A 44 -5.28 -4.47 -12.67
C PHE A 44 -5.27 -5.87 -13.30
N GLU A 45 -4.32 -6.11 -14.18
CA GLU A 45 -4.03 -7.44 -14.71
C GLU A 45 -2.85 -8.05 -13.94
N LEU A 46 -3.05 -9.27 -13.44
CA LEU A 46 -2.01 -10.06 -12.76
C LEU A 46 -1.63 -11.26 -13.63
N PRO A 47 -0.49 -11.21 -14.34
CA PRO A 47 -0.02 -12.32 -15.15
C PRO A 47 0.35 -13.53 -14.29
N VAL A 48 -0.11 -14.70 -14.71
CA VAL A 48 0.18 -15.99 -14.12
C VAL A 48 1.09 -16.78 -15.05
N TYR A 49 2.07 -17.46 -14.48
CA TYR A 49 3.11 -18.17 -15.19
C TYR A 49 3.10 -19.66 -14.82
N TYR A 50 3.39 -20.48 -15.82
CA TYR A 50 3.80 -21.85 -15.63
C TYR A 50 5.32 -21.94 -15.65
N ILE A 51 5.91 -22.65 -14.69
CA ILE A 51 7.35 -22.87 -14.60
C ILE A 51 7.61 -24.37 -14.71
N LYS A 52 8.40 -24.77 -15.72
CA LYS A 52 8.69 -26.18 -15.96
C LYS A 52 9.31 -26.84 -14.73
N GLY A 53 8.77 -28.02 -14.37
CA GLY A 53 9.22 -28.79 -13.20
C GLY A 53 8.58 -28.37 -11.88
N GLN A 54 7.68 -27.37 -11.89
CA GLN A 54 6.89 -27.02 -10.72
C GLN A 54 5.45 -27.52 -10.87
N GLN A 55 4.84 -27.89 -9.75
CA GLN A 55 3.45 -28.36 -9.70
C GLN A 55 2.46 -27.20 -9.66
N GLU A 56 2.87 -26.07 -9.09
CA GLU A 56 2.02 -24.89 -8.93
C GLU A 56 2.24 -23.86 -10.04
N LYS A 57 1.24 -22.98 -10.23
CA LYS A 57 1.39 -21.75 -11.02
C LYS A 57 2.01 -20.65 -10.17
N TYR A 58 2.62 -19.68 -10.83
CA TYR A 58 3.39 -18.63 -10.18
C TYR A 58 2.95 -17.26 -10.65
N ILE A 59 3.16 -16.27 -9.80
CA ILE A 59 3.01 -14.86 -10.12
C ILE A 59 4.35 -14.14 -9.86
N LEU A 60 4.62 -13.09 -10.62
CA LEU A 60 5.79 -12.26 -10.36
C LEU A 60 5.51 -11.40 -9.14
N LEU A 61 6.42 -11.43 -8.15
CA LEU A 61 6.32 -10.58 -6.97
C LEU A 61 6.31 -9.09 -7.35
N LYS A 62 7.00 -8.73 -8.44
CA LYS A 62 6.98 -7.38 -9.01
C LYS A 62 5.57 -6.94 -9.45
N ASP A 63 4.76 -7.82 -10.00
CA ASP A 63 3.41 -7.46 -10.44
C ASP A 63 2.49 -7.20 -9.23
N LEU A 64 2.70 -7.94 -8.13
CA LEU A 64 2.04 -7.66 -6.85
C LEU A 64 2.36 -6.27 -6.28
N THR A 65 3.52 -5.68 -6.59
CA THR A 65 3.83 -4.32 -6.11
C THR A 65 2.89 -3.27 -6.65
N LYS A 66 2.44 -3.43 -7.90
CA LYS A 66 1.52 -2.49 -8.54
C LYS A 66 0.14 -2.57 -7.89
N ILE A 67 -0.33 -3.79 -7.66
CA ILE A 67 -1.64 -4.08 -7.06
C ILE A 67 -1.69 -3.59 -5.62
N PHE A 68 -0.68 -3.93 -4.82
CA PHE A 68 -0.67 -3.63 -3.39
C PHE A 68 -0.04 -2.28 -3.04
N SER A 69 0.36 -1.48 -4.06
CA SER A 69 1.11 -0.23 -3.85
C SER A 69 2.34 -0.44 -2.94
N ALA A 70 3.05 -1.54 -3.18
CA ALA A 70 4.19 -1.97 -2.39
C ALA A 70 5.51 -1.62 -3.08
N THR A 71 6.62 -1.73 -2.35
CA THR A 71 7.98 -1.60 -2.87
C THR A 71 8.77 -2.88 -2.67
N ILE A 72 9.76 -3.12 -3.53
CA ILE A 72 10.63 -4.29 -3.45
C ILE A 72 12.09 -3.87 -3.30
N THR A 73 12.79 -4.51 -2.37
CA THR A 73 14.24 -4.39 -2.20
C THR A 73 14.89 -5.77 -2.26
N TYR A 74 15.86 -5.96 -3.17
CA TYR A 74 16.57 -7.22 -3.34
C TYR A 74 17.80 -7.29 -2.43
N TYR A 75 18.00 -8.43 -1.78
CA TYR A 75 19.17 -8.72 -0.95
C TYR A 75 19.88 -9.98 -1.48
N PRO A 76 20.78 -9.83 -2.48
CA PRO A 76 21.37 -10.97 -3.18
C PRO A 76 22.20 -11.87 -2.25
N VAL A 77 22.97 -11.27 -1.35
CA VAL A 77 23.83 -11.98 -0.39
C VAL A 77 23.00 -12.82 0.57
N GLY A 78 21.91 -12.25 1.10
CA GLY A 78 20.98 -12.95 1.98
C GLY A 78 20.03 -13.92 1.27
N LYS A 79 20.04 -13.94 -0.08
CA LYS A 79 19.12 -14.72 -0.93
C LYS A 79 17.64 -14.50 -0.58
N TYR A 80 17.26 -13.25 -0.36
CA TYR A 80 15.86 -12.90 -0.13
C TYR A 80 15.50 -11.58 -0.81
N VAL A 81 14.20 -11.33 -0.87
CA VAL A 81 13.62 -10.07 -1.32
C VAL A 81 12.67 -9.55 -0.25
N SER A 82 12.78 -8.26 0.07
CA SER A 82 11.84 -7.57 0.95
C SER A 82 10.75 -6.95 0.10
N PHE A 83 9.50 -7.22 0.46
CA PHE A 83 8.28 -6.64 -0.07
C PHE A 83 7.69 -5.76 1.02
N ASN A 84 7.68 -4.45 0.81
CA ASN A 84 7.19 -3.48 1.79
C ASN A 84 5.85 -2.91 1.31
N CYS A 85 4.77 -3.32 1.96
CA CYS A 85 3.42 -2.87 1.69
C CYS A 85 2.95 -1.96 2.83
N LYS A 86 2.83 -0.66 2.56
CA LYS A 86 2.29 0.33 3.52
C LYS A 86 2.98 0.36 4.89
N GLY A 87 4.27 0.02 4.96
CA GLY A 87 5.04 -0.03 6.21
C GLY A 87 5.24 -1.44 6.75
N GLU A 88 4.44 -2.41 6.29
CA GLU A 88 4.60 -3.82 6.63
C GLU A 88 5.65 -4.47 5.74
N LYS A 89 6.69 -5.04 6.36
CA LYS A 89 7.78 -5.71 5.65
C LYS A 89 7.58 -7.22 5.65
N ILE A 90 7.55 -7.79 4.45
CA ILE A 90 7.46 -9.22 4.20
C ILE A 90 8.74 -9.67 3.49
N TYR A 91 9.40 -10.70 3.98
CA TYR A 91 10.66 -11.21 3.43
C TYR A 91 10.43 -12.56 2.77
N PHE A 92 10.68 -12.65 1.47
CA PHE A 92 10.59 -13.87 0.69
C PHE A 92 11.98 -14.43 0.43
N PHE A 93 12.28 -15.62 0.94
CA PHE A 93 13.58 -16.27 0.80
C PHE A 93 13.61 -17.17 -0.45
N PHE A 94 14.64 -17.04 -1.28
CA PHE A 94 14.75 -17.81 -2.51
C PHE A 94 14.97 -19.30 -2.21
N ASN A 95 14.32 -20.15 -2.99
CA ASN A 95 14.30 -21.61 -2.87
C ASN A 95 13.80 -22.09 -1.50
N LYS A 96 12.93 -21.31 -0.86
CA LYS A 96 12.24 -21.65 0.38
C LYS A 96 10.73 -21.56 0.17
N ASP A 97 10.00 -22.40 0.88
CA ASP A 97 8.55 -22.52 0.93
C ASP A 97 7.95 -21.67 2.06
N TYR A 98 8.62 -20.58 2.44
CA TYR A 98 8.11 -19.70 3.48
C TYR A 98 8.52 -18.25 3.22
N PHE A 99 7.77 -17.36 3.86
CA PHE A 99 8.12 -15.95 4.02
C PHE A 99 8.12 -15.58 5.50
N ILE A 100 8.74 -14.45 5.83
CA ILE A 100 8.75 -13.90 7.19
C ILE A 100 8.03 -12.55 7.19
N TYR A 101 7.11 -12.35 8.13
CA TYR A 101 6.45 -11.07 8.38
C TYR A 101 6.31 -10.88 9.90
N SER A 102 6.59 -9.70 10.45
CA SER A 102 6.49 -9.43 11.90
C SER A 102 7.09 -10.54 12.80
N ASN A 103 8.27 -11.07 12.45
CA ASN A 103 8.96 -12.18 13.13
C ASN A 103 8.22 -13.54 13.14
N LYS A 104 7.16 -13.68 12.35
CA LYS A 104 6.42 -14.93 12.14
C LYS A 104 6.76 -15.52 10.76
N LYS A 105 6.68 -16.85 10.65
CA LYS A 105 6.80 -17.56 9.37
C LYS A 105 5.41 -17.84 8.81
N GLY A 106 5.19 -17.51 7.54
CA GLY A 106 4.06 -18.00 6.76
C GLY A 106 4.55 -19.03 5.75
N PHE A 107 3.91 -20.20 5.70
CA PHE A 107 4.30 -21.29 4.80
C PHE A 107 3.55 -21.21 3.47
N LEU A 108 4.23 -21.58 2.39
CA LEU A 108 3.76 -21.60 1.02
C LEU A 108 3.67 -23.05 0.55
N ASN A 109 2.79 -23.32 -0.41
CA ASN A 109 2.64 -24.67 -0.97
C ASN A 109 3.81 -25.07 -1.89
N SER A 110 4.65 -24.11 -2.29
CA SER A 110 5.81 -24.32 -3.14
C SER A 110 6.90 -23.29 -2.84
N ASN A 111 8.12 -23.58 -3.29
CA ASN A 111 9.25 -22.68 -3.10
C ASN A 111 9.09 -21.36 -3.87
N VAL A 112 9.51 -20.25 -3.26
CA VAL A 112 9.79 -18.99 -3.95
C VAL A 112 10.97 -19.19 -4.88
N LEU A 113 10.83 -18.81 -6.15
CA LEU A 113 11.86 -19.01 -7.16
C LEU A 113 12.48 -17.67 -7.58
N ASN A 114 13.78 -17.67 -7.85
CA ASN A 114 14.47 -16.55 -8.48
C ASN A 114 15.03 -17.01 -9.83
N ILE A 115 14.40 -16.58 -10.92
CA ILE A 115 14.76 -16.99 -12.29
C ILE A 115 15.05 -15.72 -13.10
N LYS A 116 16.28 -15.62 -13.63
CA LYS A 116 16.74 -14.44 -14.40
C LYS A 116 16.49 -13.13 -13.64
N ASN A 117 16.87 -13.09 -12.35
CA ASN A 117 16.70 -11.94 -11.45
C ASN A 117 15.24 -11.48 -11.25
N ARG A 118 14.28 -12.38 -11.48
CA ARG A 118 12.86 -12.14 -11.21
C ARG A 118 12.39 -13.12 -10.14
N THR A 119 11.73 -12.59 -9.13
CA THR A 119 11.15 -13.39 -8.05
C THR A 119 9.74 -13.81 -8.42
N PHE A 120 9.53 -15.13 -8.44
CA PHE A 120 8.25 -15.77 -8.64
C PHE A 120 7.80 -16.35 -7.31
N VAL A 121 6.57 -16.05 -6.92
CA VAL A 121 5.91 -16.63 -5.74
C VAL A 121 4.78 -17.55 -6.20
N PRO A 122 4.51 -18.65 -5.49
CA PRO A 122 3.41 -19.54 -5.84
C PRO A 122 2.07 -18.80 -5.73
N ILE A 123 1.15 -19.07 -6.67
CA ILE A 123 -0.15 -18.39 -6.74
C ILE A 123 -1.01 -18.57 -5.49
N SER A 124 -0.84 -19.68 -4.76
CA SER A 124 -1.50 -19.98 -3.49
C SER A 124 -1.25 -18.93 -2.42
N ILE A 125 -0.22 -18.09 -2.55
CA ILE A 125 0.01 -16.96 -1.67
C ILE A 125 -1.21 -16.02 -1.60
N LEU A 126 -2.00 -15.92 -2.67
CA LEU A 126 -3.20 -15.09 -2.73
C LEU A 126 -4.32 -15.56 -1.77
N ASN A 127 -4.26 -16.82 -1.32
CA ASN A 127 -5.16 -17.40 -0.33
C ASN A 127 -4.47 -17.68 1.02
N ASN A 128 -3.19 -17.31 1.17
CA ASN A 128 -2.46 -17.56 2.40
C ASN A 128 -2.87 -16.54 3.47
N ALA A 129 -3.42 -17.04 4.60
CA ALA A 129 -3.96 -16.19 5.66
C ALA A 129 -2.90 -15.27 6.27
N GLU A 130 -1.68 -15.76 6.48
CA GLU A 130 -0.57 -14.97 7.02
C GLU A 130 -0.20 -13.80 6.12
N PHE A 131 -0.17 -14.03 4.80
CA PHE A 131 0.13 -13.02 3.80
C PHE A 131 -0.98 -11.97 3.73
N ILE A 132 -2.24 -12.41 3.65
CA ILE A 132 -3.40 -11.52 3.63
C ILE A 132 -3.46 -10.66 4.89
N ASN A 133 -3.21 -11.25 6.07
CA ASN A 133 -3.14 -10.54 7.33
C ASN A 133 -2.03 -9.48 7.34
N ALA A 134 -0.86 -9.80 6.79
CA ALA A 134 0.25 -8.85 6.68
C ALA A 134 -0.09 -7.65 5.78
N LEU A 135 -0.95 -7.82 4.78
CA LEU A 135 -1.38 -6.74 3.90
C LEU A 135 -2.41 -5.81 4.53
N ASN A 136 -3.12 -6.24 5.59
CA ASN A 136 -4.26 -5.51 6.15
C ASN A 136 -5.34 -5.18 5.10
N ALA A 137 -5.66 -6.18 4.29
CA ALA A 137 -6.72 -6.15 3.31
C ALA A 137 -7.60 -7.39 3.47
N GLU A 138 -8.85 -7.29 3.05
CA GLU A 138 -9.65 -8.45 2.68
C GLU A 138 -9.25 -8.81 1.25
N VAL A 139 -8.80 -10.04 1.08
CA VAL A 139 -8.37 -10.56 -0.22
C VAL A 139 -9.19 -11.81 -0.48
N GLU A 140 -9.88 -11.83 -1.61
CA GLU A 140 -10.64 -12.98 -2.07
C GLU A 140 -10.16 -13.35 -3.47
N TYR A 141 -9.51 -14.52 -3.60
CA TYR A 141 -9.10 -15.03 -4.90
C TYR A 141 -10.08 -16.11 -5.39
N ARG A 142 -10.88 -15.76 -6.39
CA ARG A 142 -11.84 -16.65 -7.05
C ARG A 142 -11.18 -17.33 -8.24
N GLN A 143 -10.51 -18.45 -7.97
CA GLN A 143 -9.74 -19.19 -8.97
C GLN A 143 -10.56 -19.62 -10.21
N LYS A 144 -11.87 -19.91 -10.06
CA LYS A 144 -12.71 -20.32 -11.20
C LYS A 144 -13.03 -19.18 -12.16
N GLU A 145 -12.96 -17.94 -11.67
CA GLU A 145 -13.31 -16.72 -12.41
C GLU A 145 -12.06 -15.96 -12.87
N ASP A 146 -10.84 -16.46 -12.55
CA ASP A 146 -9.59 -15.72 -12.68
C ASP A 146 -9.72 -14.28 -12.12
N LEU A 147 -10.35 -14.14 -10.94
CA LEU A 147 -10.68 -12.86 -10.32
C LEU A 147 -10.08 -12.75 -8.92
N LEU A 148 -9.38 -11.65 -8.65
CA LEU A 148 -8.82 -11.29 -7.35
C LEU A 148 -9.50 -10.01 -6.85
N LEU A 149 -10.22 -10.10 -5.74
CA LEU A 149 -10.84 -8.94 -5.09
C LEU A 149 -9.99 -8.52 -3.89
N ILE A 150 -9.68 -7.23 -3.79
CA ILE A 150 -8.90 -6.66 -2.70
C ILE A 150 -9.64 -5.46 -2.13
N ASN A 151 -10.11 -5.56 -0.89
CA ASN A 151 -10.71 -4.46 -0.15
C ASN A 151 -9.82 -4.09 1.03
N TRP A 152 -9.30 -2.87 1.03
CA TRP A 152 -8.42 -2.42 2.10
C TRP A 152 -9.20 -2.09 3.35
N LYS A 153 -8.69 -2.53 4.52
CA LYS A 153 -9.26 -2.21 5.82
C LYS A 153 -8.73 -0.86 6.29
N ASP A 154 -9.27 0.23 5.75
CA ASP A 154 -9.03 1.57 6.29
C ASP A 154 -9.51 1.61 7.75
N ASN A 155 -8.64 2.00 8.67
CA ASN A 155 -9.02 2.15 10.08
C ASN A 155 -9.10 3.63 10.51
N ILE A 156 -8.60 4.55 9.68
CA ILE A 156 -8.82 5.98 9.81
C ILE A 156 -9.81 6.40 8.74
N THR A 157 -10.91 7.05 9.15
CA THR A 157 -11.90 7.59 8.22
C THR A 157 -12.06 9.08 8.41
N VAL A 158 -12.29 9.79 7.31
CA VAL A 158 -12.52 11.24 7.30
C VAL A 158 -13.85 11.51 6.62
N SER A 159 -14.69 12.29 7.30
CA SER A 159 -15.93 12.83 6.76
C SER A 159 -15.90 14.35 6.92
N TYR A 160 -16.47 15.08 5.97
CA TYR A 160 -16.42 16.54 6.01
C TYR A 160 -17.71 17.17 5.51
N TYR A 161 -18.00 18.35 6.04
CA TYR A 161 -18.96 19.32 5.54
C TYR A 161 -18.23 20.65 5.42
N VAL A 162 -18.15 21.20 4.21
CA VAL A 162 -17.34 22.40 3.93
C VAL A 162 -18.16 23.37 3.08
N THR A 163 -18.08 24.65 3.44
CA THR A 163 -18.72 25.78 2.75
C THR A 163 -17.69 26.89 2.52
N LYS A 164 -18.12 28.01 1.92
CA LYS A 164 -17.31 29.22 1.74
C LYS A 164 -16.77 29.82 3.04
N ASN A 165 -17.50 29.67 4.15
CA ASN A 165 -17.21 30.39 5.39
C ASN A 165 -16.91 29.47 6.57
N GLU A 166 -17.26 28.18 6.47
CA GLU A 166 -17.04 27.23 7.55
C GLU A 166 -16.80 25.81 7.07
N ALA A 167 -16.10 25.03 7.88
CA ALA A 167 -15.87 23.62 7.69
C ALA A 167 -16.01 22.86 9.01
N LYS A 168 -16.56 21.65 8.92
CA LYS A 168 -16.54 20.64 9.96
C LYS A 168 -15.92 19.38 9.38
N ILE A 169 -14.83 18.92 9.96
CA ILE A 169 -14.13 17.70 9.56
C ILE A 169 -14.14 16.74 10.74
N GLU A 170 -14.65 15.52 10.50
CA GLU A 170 -14.66 14.43 11.47
C GLU A 170 -13.60 13.40 11.09
N PHE A 171 -12.78 13.05 12.05
CA PHE A 171 -11.84 11.93 11.98
C PHE A 171 -12.31 10.85 12.94
N LYS A 172 -12.48 9.62 12.47
CA LYS A 172 -12.68 8.44 13.33
C LYS A 172 -11.50 7.50 13.18
N TYR A 173 -11.04 6.96 14.31
CA TYR A 173 -9.86 6.12 14.40
C TYR A 173 -10.00 5.07 15.52
N PRO A 174 -9.17 4.02 15.57
CA PRO A 174 -9.23 3.00 16.61
C PRO A 174 -8.98 3.58 18.01
N VAL A 175 -9.61 2.99 19.03
CA VAL A 175 -9.35 3.37 20.43
C VAL A 175 -7.88 3.10 20.76
N GLY A 176 -7.19 4.07 21.35
CA GLY A 176 -5.78 3.98 21.71
C GLY A 176 -4.80 4.42 20.62
N THR A 177 -5.28 4.79 19.42
CA THR A 177 -4.44 5.42 18.41
C THR A 177 -3.95 6.78 18.90
N GLN A 178 -2.63 6.93 18.98
CA GLN A 178 -1.99 8.22 19.21
C GLN A 178 -2.03 9.07 17.94
N TYR A 179 -2.08 10.39 18.08
CA TYR A 179 -2.01 11.29 16.95
C TYR A 179 -1.25 12.59 17.30
N ASN A 180 -0.64 13.20 16.29
CA ASN A 180 -0.13 14.57 16.35
C ASN A 180 -1.02 15.50 15.52
N TYR A 181 -1.08 16.76 15.94
CA TYR A 181 -1.82 17.83 15.30
C TYR A 181 -0.93 19.06 15.16
N ASP A 182 -0.69 19.47 13.92
CA ASP A 182 0.15 20.59 13.57
C ASP A 182 -0.59 21.56 12.65
N VAL A 183 -0.33 22.86 12.84
CA VAL A 183 -0.98 23.92 12.08
C VAL A 183 0.10 24.81 11.48
N ASN A 184 0.04 25.00 10.17
CA ASN A 184 0.90 25.89 9.40
C ASN A 184 0.04 26.87 8.61
N THR A 185 0.62 28.01 8.21
CA THR A 185 0.04 29.14 7.45
C THR A 185 -1.02 28.76 6.41
N LYS A 186 -0.83 27.65 5.68
CA LYS A 186 -1.72 27.19 4.61
C LYS A 186 -2.34 25.81 4.83
N LYS A 187 -1.96 25.09 5.89
CA LYS A 187 -2.43 23.72 6.08
C LYS A 187 -2.49 23.28 7.53
N ILE A 188 -3.44 22.40 7.80
CA ILE A 188 -3.57 21.67 9.06
C ILE A 188 -3.18 20.23 8.79
N VAL A 189 -2.33 19.65 9.64
CA VAL A 189 -1.81 18.30 9.47
C VAL A 189 -2.17 17.46 10.70
N PHE A 190 -2.79 16.32 10.45
CA PHE A 190 -2.94 15.26 11.45
C PHE A 190 -2.06 14.08 11.07
N THR A 191 -1.31 13.56 12.04
CA THR A 191 -0.54 12.32 11.89
C THR A 191 -1.10 11.28 12.85
N PHE A 192 -1.80 10.26 12.35
CA PHE A 192 -2.30 9.15 13.15
C PHE A 192 -1.27 8.01 13.15
N PHE A 193 -0.73 7.69 14.32
CA PHE A 193 0.31 6.68 14.46
C PHE A 193 -0.24 5.27 14.30
N SER A 194 0.45 4.42 13.54
CA SER A 194 0.00 3.06 13.21
C SER A 194 -1.39 3.00 12.55
N GLY A 195 -1.86 4.13 12.00
CA GLY A 195 -3.07 4.19 11.20
C GLY A 195 -2.88 3.52 9.85
N LYS A 196 -3.99 3.15 9.21
CA LYS A 196 -4.02 2.54 7.87
C LYS A 196 -5.10 3.20 7.04
N VAL A 197 -4.70 3.73 5.88
CA VAL A 197 -5.63 4.28 4.88
C VAL A 197 -5.19 3.96 3.46
N GLN A 198 -6.15 3.95 2.54
CA GLN A 198 -5.90 4.20 1.13
C GLN A 198 -5.71 5.69 0.86
N PRO A 199 -4.70 6.06 0.03
CA PRO A 199 -4.54 7.45 -0.36
C PRO A 199 -5.81 7.99 -1.04
N LYS A 200 -6.29 9.12 -0.54
CA LYS A 200 -7.48 9.82 -1.04
C LYS A 200 -7.18 11.30 -1.13
N GLU A 201 -7.71 11.95 -2.16
CA GLU A 201 -7.68 13.40 -2.28
C GLU A 201 -9.09 13.89 -2.58
N PHE A 202 -9.54 14.86 -1.79
CA PHE A 202 -10.81 15.54 -1.94
C PHE A 202 -10.53 16.98 -2.35
N LYS A 203 -10.80 17.33 -3.60
CA LYS A 203 -10.73 18.70 -4.09
C LYS A 203 -12.07 19.37 -3.83
N ILE A 204 -12.06 20.56 -3.24
CA ILE A 204 -13.26 21.28 -2.83
C ILE A 204 -13.18 22.69 -3.41
N GLU A 205 -14.15 23.05 -4.25
CA GLU A 205 -14.20 24.33 -4.93
C GLU A 205 -14.94 25.39 -4.09
N ASP A 206 -14.58 26.66 -4.28
CA ASP A 206 -15.23 27.84 -3.69
C ASP A 206 -15.49 27.78 -2.17
N SER A 207 -14.53 27.23 -1.42
CA SER A 207 -14.69 26.93 0.00
C SER A 207 -13.52 27.43 0.87
N ILE A 208 -13.69 27.44 2.19
CA ILE A 208 -12.63 27.81 3.16
C ILE A 208 -11.44 26.83 3.16
N ILE A 209 -11.62 25.64 2.58
CA ILE A 209 -10.61 24.57 2.42
C ILE A 209 -10.62 24.13 0.98
N HIS A 210 -9.53 24.26 0.25
CA HIS A 210 -9.54 23.87 -1.17
C HIS A 210 -9.18 22.39 -1.39
N LYS A 211 -8.61 21.71 -0.37
CA LYS A 211 -8.18 20.31 -0.50
C LYS A 211 -8.08 19.59 0.83
N ILE A 212 -8.43 18.31 0.86
CA ILE A 212 -8.11 17.38 1.93
C ILE A 212 -7.40 16.17 1.32
N SER A 213 -6.21 15.84 1.81
CA SER A 213 -5.43 14.69 1.36
C SER A 213 -5.23 13.72 2.52
N LEU A 214 -5.51 12.44 2.32
CA LEU A 214 -5.13 11.35 3.22
C LEU A 214 -4.14 10.45 2.52
N TYR A 215 -3.05 10.06 3.18
CA TYR A 215 -2.11 9.09 2.63
C TYR A 215 -1.30 8.37 3.72
N GLN A 216 -0.65 7.28 3.34
CA GLN A 216 0.23 6.52 4.23
C GLN A 216 1.68 7.01 4.12
N GLN A 217 2.34 7.27 5.24
CA GLN A 217 3.77 7.57 5.32
C GLN A 217 4.38 6.94 6.57
N ASN A 218 5.43 6.13 6.41
CA ASN A 218 6.17 5.52 7.54
C ASN A 218 5.27 4.83 8.59
N ASN A 219 4.31 4.01 8.15
CA ASN A 219 3.31 3.35 9.00
C ASN A 219 2.33 4.29 9.74
N ASN A 220 2.27 5.56 9.34
CA ASN A 220 1.30 6.52 9.87
C ASN A 220 0.34 6.96 8.75
N VAL A 221 -0.85 7.39 9.16
CA VAL A 221 -1.77 8.09 8.25
C VAL A 221 -1.56 9.58 8.43
N ILE A 222 -1.19 10.24 7.34
CA ILE A 222 -1.08 11.69 7.28
C ILE A 222 -2.35 12.23 6.63
N THR A 223 -3.00 13.15 7.32
CA THR A 223 -4.06 13.98 6.76
C THR A 223 -3.56 15.40 6.62
N GLU A 224 -3.64 15.95 5.42
CA GLU A 224 -3.36 17.35 5.16
C GLU A 224 -4.64 18.06 4.70
N ILE A 225 -5.05 19.09 5.43
CA ILE A 225 -6.17 19.95 5.09
C ILE A 225 -5.59 21.28 4.62
N PHE A 226 -5.78 21.62 3.36
CA PHE A 226 -5.25 22.82 2.75
C PHE A 226 -6.29 23.95 2.79
N LEU A 227 -5.93 25.03 3.46
CA LEU A 227 -6.76 26.20 3.68
C LEU A 227 -6.76 27.06 2.41
N ALA A 228 -7.93 27.56 2.01
CA ALA A 228 -8.05 28.53 0.93
C ALA A 228 -7.72 29.96 1.40
N GLU A 229 -7.84 30.22 2.69
CA GLU A 229 -7.57 31.49 3.34
C GLU A 229 -6.34 31.37 4.24
N GLU A 230 -5.73 32.52 4.56
CA GLU A 230 -4.64 32.57 5.53
C GLU A 230 -5.14 32.28 6.95
N LEU A 231 -4.28 31.66 7.77
CA LEU A 231 -4.58 31.31 9.16
C LEU A 231 -5.13 32.47 10.00
N GLN A 232 -4.70 33.71 9.74
CA GLN A 232 -5.12 34.89 10.49
C GLN A 232 -6.60 35.23 10.26
N LYS A 233 -7.16 34.83 9.11
CA LYS A 233 -8.55 35.12 8.70
C LYS A 233 -9.53 34.02 9.11
N ILE A 234 -9.07 33.02 9.86
CA ILE A 234 -9.89 31.89 10.26
C ILE A 234 -9.69 31.58 11.74
N SER A 235 -10.75 31.08 12.37
CA SER A 235 -10.72 30.47 13.69
C SER A 235 -10.74 28.95 13.53
N ILE A 236 -9.92 28.26 14.32
CA ILE A 236 -9.84 26.80 14.34
C ILE A 236 -10.16 26.31 15.74
N ARG A 237 -11.12 25.40 15.86
CA ARG A 237 -11.49 24.74 17.11
C ARG A 237 -11.42 23.23 16.91
N LYS A 238 -10.75 22.55 17.84
CA LYS A 238 -10.65 21.09 17.87
C LYS A 238 -11.41 20.57 19.09
N GLU A 239 -12.25 19.57 18.89
CA GLU A 239 -12.90 18.80 19.96
C GLU A 239 -12.48 17.34 19.82
N GLU A 240 -12.25 16.67 20.96
CA GLU A 240 -11.85 15.27 21.00
C GLU A 240 -12.83 14.47 21.82
N GLU A 241 -13.23 13.33 21.26
CA GLU A 241 -14.05 12.32 21.89
C GLU A 241 -13.29 10.98 21.87
N LYS A 242 -13.72 10.01 22.67
CA LYS A 242 -13.10 8.68 22.69
C LYS A 242 -13.21 8.04 21.30
N ASN A 243 -12.10 8.04 20.54
CA ASN A 243 -11.91 7.49 19.18
C ASN A 243 -12.19 8.45 18.00
N LYS A 244 -12.39 9.74 18.29
CA LYS A 244 -12.87 10.70 17.29
C LYS A 244 -12.32 12.10 17.55
N ILE A 245 -12.00 12.82 16.46
CA ILE A 245 -11.69 14.25 16.48
C ILE A 245 -12.68 14.99 15.60
N LEU A 246 -13.20 16.10 16.09
CA LEU A 246 -13.93 17.10 15.32
C LEU A 246 -13.08 18.35 15.17
N LEU A 247 -12.86 18.77 13.92
CA LEU A 247 -12.20 20.02 13.60
C LEU A 247 -13.21 20.98 12.98
N PHE A 248 -13.37 22.13 13.60
CA PHE A 248 -14.20 23.23 13.13
C PHE A 248 -13.32 24.38 12.67
N ILE A 249 -13.56 24.87 11.47
CA ILE A 249 -12.85 26.01 10.89
C ILE A 249 -13.90 27.02 10.46
N LYS A 250 -13.76 28.29 10.86
CA LYS A 250 -14.70 29.35 10.48
C LYS A 250 -13.95 30.62 10.10
N LYS A 251 -14.41 31.34 9.08
CA LYS A 251 -13.89 32.69 8.78
C LYS A 251 -14.09 33.61 9.97
N THR A 252 -13.04 34.36 10.30
CA THR A 252 -13.12 35.46 11.25
C THR A 252 -13.76 36.63 10.51
N ILE A 253 -14.91 37.11 10.97
CA ILE A 253 -15.53 38.32 10.42
C ILE A 253 -14.74 39.49 11.00
N GLU A 254 -13.99 40.21 10.15
CA GLU A 254 -13.52 41.54 10.52
C GLU A 254 -14.76 42.40 10.76
N GLN A 255 -14.94 42.86 12.00
CA GLN A 255 -15.90 43.92 12.27
C GLN A 255 -15.39 45.15 11.53
N GLU A 256 -16.05 45.54 10.45
CA GLU A 256 -15.89 46.88 9.89
C GLU A 256 -16.15 47.88 11.02
N GLN A 257 -15.09 48.47 11.55
CA GLN A 257 -15.19 49.68 12.36
C GLN A 257 -15.76 50.75 11.42
N LYS A 258 -17.09 50.92 11.44
CA LYS A 258 -17.71 52.18 11.06
C LYS A 258 -17.15 53.23 12.01
N ILE A 259 -16.12 53.93 11.57
CA ILE A 259 -15.74 55.22 12.13
C ILE A 259 -16.99 56.09 11.98
N VAL A 260 -17.70 56.26 13.09
CA VAL A 260 -18.68 57.33 13.23
C VAL A 260 -17.84 58.59 13.23
N ASP A 261 -17.79 59.30 12.10
CA ASP A 261 -17.36 60.69 12.09
C ASP A 261 -18.34 61.44 13.00
N SER A 262 -17.91 61.63 14.24
CA SER A 262 -18.47 62.66 15.10
C SER A 262 -18.08 63.99 14.48
N GLU A 263 -19.01 64.59 13.74
CA GLU A 263 -19.00 66.03 13.51
C GLU A 263 -19.09 66.73 14.89
N GLN A 264 -17.92 67.02 15.45
CA GLN A 264 -17.73 68.09 16.41
C GLN A 264 -16.62 69.01 15.88
N GLN A 265 -17.04 70.03 15.17
CA GLN A 265 -16.35 71.31 15.02
C GLN A 265 -17.46 72.37 14.93
N ASN A 266 -17.44 73.52 15.57
CA ASN A 266 -16.71 74.10 16.69
C ASN A 266 -17.51 75.38 17.03
N PHE A 267 -17.43 75.83 18.28
CA PHE A 267 -17.94 77.12 18.77
C PHE A 267 -17.57 78.31 17.86
N ILE A 268 -18.54 79.18 17.56
CA ILE A 268 -18.62 80.61 17.98
C ILE A 268 -20.09 80.94 18.21
#